data_AF-A0A8H6K9V8-F1
#
_entry.id   AF-A0A8H6K9V8-F1
#
_cell.length_a   1.000
_cell.length_b   1.000
_cell.length_c   1.000
_cell.angle_alpha   90.00
_cell.angle_beta   90.00
_cell.angle_gamma   90.00
#
_symmetry.space_group_name_H-M   'P 1'
#
loop_
_entity.id
_entity.type
_entity.pdbx_description
1 polymer ?
#
loop_
_entity_poly.entity_id
_entity_poly.type
_entity_poly.pdbx_seq_one_letter_code
_entity_poly.pdbx_strand_id
1 'polypeptide(L)'
;MLRFSASAAALGLLSLSFLSHAVNADDELSYIYYDNQEFLANASNALKISWTEVRAAFEHPDHEDTATYTGFDWTQPFPGSSIDGFKAHIRIANDVPWPETVALNQSTEVTVLTFGIPDTMMDAAKGLPRPMDASWYICQHYFVSALPDPTTLVEHDCGFLSTECRADLETSLTGGWFQEDPDIACSAFALDAVPVSCQGSLGRTRADVLAWGSDSFEDDFTARFLTVDEVNQASWMLGTGFVEAENITAYYEASNRTFIIGTVFGYSETVEQSKRQTPKLSLSCLRPEWVQPPPPNTTTSSTVVPVAYPTSVSTEPATSTMASTIAAPSPTTVVTGPSCVSGTVSITESMVISRSCAISAAVLTTVLLLPACAWSIRTSPSLCQPTVKRLGVLWKE
;
A
#
# COMPACT_ATOMS: atom_id res chain seq x y z
N MET A 1 8.14 -25.44 -2.04
CA MET A 1 7.28 -24.23 -2.03
C MET A 1 5.91 -24.64 -1.52
N LEU A 2 5.63 -24.37 -0.24
CA LEU A 2 4.31 -24.58 0.36
C LEU A 2 3.46 -23.36 0.02
N ARG A 3 2.49 -23.52 -0.88
CA ARG A 3 1.43 -22.53 -1.10
C ARG A 3 0.43 -22.68 0.04
N PHE A 4 0.39 -21.71 0.96
CA PHE A 4 -0.72 -21.59 1.88
C PHE A 4 -1.92 -21.06 1.10
N SER A 5 -2.96 -21.89 0.97
CA SER A 5 -4.28 -21.43 0.53
C SER A 5 -4.90 -20.70 1.73
N ALA A 6 -4.66 -19.40 1.80
CA ALA A 6 -5.40 -18.54 2.73
C ALA A 6 -6.83 -18.42 2.19
N SER A 7 -7.81 -18.78 3.02
CA SER A 7 -9.23 -18.65 2.71
C SER A 7 -9.56 -17.20 2.34
N ALA A 8 -10.05 -17.02 1.12
CA ALA A 8 -10.42 -15.77 0.47
C ALA A 8 -11.73 -15.16 1.03
N ALA A 9 -11.85 -15.01 2.35
CA ALA A 9 -13.05 -14.43 2.95
C ALA A 9 -12.71 -13.69 4.24
N ALA A 10 -12.00 -12.55 4.15
CA ALA A 10 -12.00 -11.47 5.16
C ALA A 10 -11.05 -10.29 4.84
N LEU A 11 -10.13 -10.39 3.88
CA LEU A 11 -9.02 -9.43 3.73
C LEU A 11 -9.03 -8.56 2.46
N GLY A 12 -10.09 -8.62 1.64
CA GLY A 12 -10.14 -7.94 0.34
C GLY A 12 -11.25 -6.91 0.16
N LEU A 13 -11.66 -6.19 1.21
CA LEU A 13 -12.82 -5.27 1.14
C LEU A 13 -12.57 -3.87 1.71
N LEU A 14 -11.30 -3.46 1.87
CA LEU A 14 -10.97 -2.10 2.31
C LEU A 14 -10.50 -1.15 1.20
N SER A 15 -10.19 -1.60 -0.03
CA SER A 15 -9.68 -0.66 -1.05
C SER A 15 -10.76 0.10 -1.85
N LEU A 16 -12.04 -0.28 -1.76
CA LEU A 16 -13.14 0.38 -2.49
C LEU A 16 -14.39 0.71 -1.65
N SER A 17 -14.49 0.19 -0.42
CA SER A 17 -15.65 0.45 0.45
C SER A 17 -15.63 1.82 1.12
N PHE A 18 -14.49 2.53 1.11
CA PHE A 18 -14.40 3.89 1.66
C PHE A 18 -14.75 4.99 0.66
N LEU A 19 -14.68 4.71 -0.65
CA LEU A 19 -15.03 5.69 -1.69
C LEU A 19 -16.51 5.62 -2.10
N SER A 20 -17.19 4.51 -1.81
CA SER A 20 -18.61 4.29 -2.14
C SER A 20 -19.58 4.64 -1.01
N HIS A 21 -19.07 4.97 0.17
CA HIS A 21 -19.83 5.80 1.09
C HIS A 21 -19.61 7.23 0.62
N ALA A 22 -20.67 7.81 0.03
CA ALA A 22 -20.82 9.25 -0.07
C ALA A 22 -20.10 9.88 1.12
N VAL A 23 -19.12 10.74 0.85
CA VAL A 23 -18.47 11.60 1.84
C VAL A 23 -19.60 12.22 2.64
N ASN A 24 -19.93 11.58 3.76
CA ASN A 24 -20.98 12.02 4.64
C ASN A 24 -20.36 13.24 5.30
N ALA A 25 -21.12 14.33 5.37
CA ALA A 25 -20.73 15.62 5.88
C ALA A 25 -20.34 15.63 7.38
N ASP A 26 -19.44 14.75 7.80
CA ASP A 26 -18.41 15.09 8.78
C ASP A 26 -17.32 15.84 8.00
N ASP A 27 -17.64 17.07 7.58
CA ASP A 27 -16.80 17.98 6.75
C ASP A 27 -15.45 18.35 7.39
N GLU A 28 -15.10 17.73 8.51
CA GLU A 28 -13.98 18.10 9.37
C GLU A 28 -12.90 17.02 9.48
N LEU A 29 -12.99 15.86 8.82
CA LEU A 29 -12.03 14.77 9.04
C LEU A 29 -11.38 14.27 7.73
N SER A 30 -10.07 14.06 7.79
CA SER A 30 -9.26 13.34 6.79
C SER A 30 -8.70 12.06 7.39
N TYR A 31 -8.29 11.11 6.55
CA TYR A 31 -7.60 9.89 6.99
C TYR A 31 -6.10 9.98 6.70
N ILE A 32 -5.31 9.62 7.69
CA ILE A 32 -3.85 9.59 7.59
C ILE A 32 -3.34 8.26 8.15
N TYR A 33 -2.36 7.67 7.47
CA TYR A 33 -1.62 6.55 8.01
C TYR A 33 -0.70 7.04 9.13
N TYR A 34 -0.89 6.60 10.38
CA TYR A 34 -0.28 7.25 11.53
C TYR A 34 1.16 6.81 11.84
N ASP A 35 1.60 5.62 11.42
CA ASP A 35 2.96 5.13 11.70
C ASP A 35 3.48 4.24 10.56
N ASN A 36 4.79 4.31 10.35
CA ASN A 36 5.57 3.57 9.38
C ASN A 36 6.14 2.26 9.98
N GLN A 37 5.33 1.48 10.71
CA GLN A 37 5.78 0.16 11.20
C GLN A 37 5.85 -0.82 10.02
N GLU A 38 6.90 -0.61 9.21
CA GLU A 38 7.33 -1.39 8.07
C GLU A 38 6.45 -1.29 6.80
N PHE A 39 5.95 -0.08 6.50
CA PHE A 39 5.34 0.35 5.22
C PHE A 39 3.87 -0.05 4.95
N LEU A 40 2.99 0.15 5.94
CA LEU A 40 1.52 0.26 5.87
C LEU A 40 0.65 -1.02 5.92
N ALA A 41 1.17 -2.13 6.46
CA ALA A 41 0.44 -3.41 6.48
C ALA A 41 -0.69 -3.60 7.50
N ASN A 42 -1.26 -2.53 8.04
CA ASN A 42 -2.34 -2.67 9.02
C ASN A 42 -3.40 -1.59 8.89
N ALA A 43 -4.64 -1.97 8.58
CA ALA A 43 -5.78 -1.06 8.48
C ALA A 43 -6.07 -0.32 9.80
N SER A 44 -5.66 -0.86 10.96
CA SER A 44 -5.72 -0.11 12.22
C SER A 44 -4.76 1.08 12.26
N ASN A 45 -3.93 1.27 11.23
CA ASN A 45 -2.99 2.38 11.11
C ASN A 45 -3.59 3.62 10.43
N ALA A 46 -4.81 3.57 9.92
CA ALA A 46 -5.49 4.77 9.45
C ALA A 46 -6.22 5.45 10.62
N LEU A 47 -5.83 6.69 10.94
CA LEU A 47 -6.49 7.52 11.93
C LEU A 47 -7.16 8.72 11.29
N LYS A 48 -8.18 9.23 11.97
CA LYS A 48 -8.85 10.47 11.58
C LYS A 48 -8.10 11.67 12.15
N ILE A 49 -7.82 12.65 11.31
CA ILE A 49 -7.23 13.94 11.66
C ILE A 49 -8.15 15.07 11.18
N SER A 50 -8.09 16.24 11.83
CA SER A 50 -8.91 17.38 11.43
C SER A 50 -8.54 17.85 10.02
N TRP A 51 -9.50 17.83 9.09
CA TRP A 51 -9.32 18.38 7.75
C TRP A 51 -9.04 19.87 7.78
N THR A 52 -9.63 20.62 8.72
CA THR A 52 -9.36 22.06 8.85
C THR A 52 -7.89 22.32 9.15
N GLU A 53 -7.31 21.54 10.07
CA GLU A 53 -5.89 21.64 10.44
C GLU A 53 -4.98 21.21 9.28
N VAL A 54 -5.29 20.07 8.65
CA VAL A 54 -4.55 19.57 7.49
C VAL A 54 -4.57 20.59 6.35
N ARG A 55 -5.75 21.11 5.99
CA ARG A 55 -5.89 22.09 4.92
C ARG A 55 -5.08 23.36 5.24
N ALA A 56 -5.18 23.87 6.46
CA ALA A 56 -4.43 25.05 6.87
C ALA A 56 -2.91 24.83 6.79
N ALA A 57 -2.43 23.66 7.20
CA ALA A 57 -1.02 23.31 7.15
C ALA A 57 -0.49 23.22 5.69
N PHE A 58 -1.32 22.77 4.75
CA PHE A 58 -0.97 22.68 3.33
C PHE A 58 -1.23 23.96 2.51
N GLU A 59 -1.71 25.06 3.12
CA GLU A 59 -1.67 26.38 2.47
C GLU A 59 -0.22 26.84 2.27
N HIS A 60 0.68 26.45 3.18
CA HIS A 60 2.11 26.76 3.18
C HIS A 60 2.94 25.56 3.66
N PRO A 61 3.09 24.51 2.82
CA PRO A 61 3.89 23.35 3.20
C PRO A 61 5.35 23.73 3.44
N ASP A 62 5.98 23.08 4.41
CA ASP A 62 7.38 23.28 4.77
C ASP A 62 8.34 22.76 3.70
N HIS A 63 7.95 21.66 3.04
CA HIS A 63 8.77 21.01 2.03
C HIS A 63 7.93 20.51 0.87
N GLU A 64 8.46 20.62 -0.35
CA GLU A 64 7.80 20.16 -1.57
C GLU A 64 8.80 19.53 -2.56
N ASP A 65 8.32 18.62 -3.39
CA ASP A 65 9.04 18.14 -4.58
C ASP A 65 8.02 17.72 -5.65
N THR A 66 8.44 17.67 -6.91
CA THR A 66 7.59 17.34 -8.06
C THR A 66 8.36 16.53 -9.09
N ALA A 67 7.90 15.32 -9.35
CA ALA A 67 8.41 14.42 -10.37
C ALA A 67 7.53 14.50 -11.61
N THR A 68 8.14 14.58 -12.79
CA THR A 68 7.44 14.49 -14.08
C THR A 68 7.74 13.14 -14.72
N TYR A 69 6.73 12.48 -15.28
CA TYR A 69 6.89 11.20 -15.96
C TYR A 69 6.05 11.11 -17.24
N THR A 70 6.40 10.15 -18.08
CA THR A 70 5.69 9.83 -19.31
C THR A 70 4.56 8.84 -19.01
N GLY A 71 3.40 9.05 -19.59
CA GLY A 71 2.25 8.15 -19.52
C GLY A 71 1.59 7.98 -20.89
N PHE A 72 0.29 7.72 -20.90
CA PHE A 72 -0.49 7.54 -22.12
C PHE A 72 -1.71 8.47 -22.15
N ASP A 73 -2.03 8.95 -23.35
CA ASP A 73 -3.25 9.73 -23.60
C ASP A 73 -4.48 8.82 -23.53
N TRP A 74 -5.08 8.76 -22.35
CA TRP A 74 -6.26 7.96 -22.07
C TRP A 74 -7.56 8.52 -22.66
N THR A 75 -7.52 9.71 -23.26
CA THR A 75 -8.71 10.31 -23.90
C THR A 75 -9.03 9.66 -25.25
N GLN A 76 -8.13 8.80 -25.74
CA GLN A 76 -8.27 7.97 -26.93
C GLN A 76 -8.40 6.50 -26.52
N PRO A 77 -8.96 5.61 -27.35
CA PRO A 77 -9.01 4.19 -27.03
C PRO A 77 -7.63 3.57 -26.75
N PHE A 78 -7.58 2.63 -25.80
CA PHE A 78 -6.39 1.83 -25.48
C PHE A 78 -5.79 1.17 -26.75
N PRO A 79 -4.46 1.21 -26.94
CA PRO A 79 -3.41 1.64 -26.00
C PRO A 79 -3.06 3.14 -26.07
N GLY A 80 -3.82 3.95 -26.81
CA GLY A 80 -3.53 5.38 -27.01
C GLY A 80 -2.12 5.66 -27.53
N SER A 81 -1.66 6.90 -27.32
CA SER A 81 -0.29 7.34 -27.61
C SER A 81 0.43 7.76 -26.35
N SER A 82 1.74 7.52 -26.29
CA SER A 82 2.60 8.05 -25.23
C SER A 82 2.51 9.58 -25.17
N ILE A 83 2.45 10.13 -23.96
CA ILE A 83 2.42 11.58 -23.73
C ILE A 83 3.19 11.93 -22.45
N ASP A 84 3.95 13.01 -22.52
CA ASP A 84 4.72 13.53 -21.38
C ASP A 84 3.89 14.54 -20.58
N GLY A 85 4.32 14.80 -19.34
CA GLY A 85 3.80 15.88 -18.51
C GLY A 85 2.86 15.43 -17.40
N PHE A 86 2.74 14.13 -17.15
CA PHE A 86 2.18 13.64 -15.89
C PHE A 86 3.09 14.05 -14.75
N LYS A 87 2.50 14.37 -13.60
CA LYS A 87 3.21 14.83 -12.42
C LYS A 87 2.73 14.10 -11.19
N ALA A 88 3.67 13.78 -10.32
CA ALA A 88 3.41 13.40 -8.94
C ALA A 88 4.04 14.47 -8.06
N HIS A 89 3.33 14.88 -7.02
CA HIS A 89 3.76 15.93 -6.10
C HIS A 89 3.80 15.38 -4.70
N ILE A 90 4.80 15.81 -3.94
CA ILE A 90 4.87 15.55 -2.50
C ILE A 90 4.90 16.89 -1.79
N ARG A 91 4.18 16.96 -0.67
CA ARG A 91 4.27 18.08 0.27
C ARG A 91 4.38 17.52 1.68
N ILE A 92 5.20 18.17 2.50
CA ILE A 92 5.30 17.88 3.93
C ILE A 92 4.92 19.14 4.68
N ALA A 93 3.97 19.00 5.60
CA ALA A 93 3.62 20.02 6.57
C ALA A 93 4.05 19.55 7.95
N ASN A 94 4.75 20.43 8.66
CA ASN A 94 5.30 20.12 9.97
C ASN A 94 4.31 20.44 11.08
N ASP A 95 4.43 19.72 12.21
CA ASP A 95 3.71 20.01 13.46
C ASP A 95 2.18 20.11 13.32
N VAL A 96 1.56 19.29 12.46
CA VAL A 96 0.10 19.28 12.30
C VAL A 96 -0.53 18.71 13.57
N PRO A 97 -1.43 19.43 14.25
CA PRO A 97 -1.95 19.02 15.55
C PRO A 97 -2.90 17.82 15.43
N TRP A 98 -2.72 16.85 16.32
CA TRP A 98 -3.71 15.78 16.49
C TRP A 98 -4.95 16.29 17.23
N PRO A 99 -6.14 15.72 16.97
CA PRO A 99 -7.31 16.00 17.79
C PRO A 99 -7.03 15.61 19.25
N GLU A 100 -7.37 16.50 20.20
CA GLU A 100 -7.12 16.27 21.64
C GLU A 100 -7.75 14.98 22.17
N THR A 101 -8.83 14.51 21.53
CA THR A 101 -9.50 13.25 21.86
C THR A 101 -8.66 12.00 21.53
N VAL A 102 -7.69 12.14 20.63
CA VAL A 102 -6.78 11.07 20.21
C VAL A 102 -5.46 11.17 20.98
N ALA A 103 -4.86 12.37 20.99
CA ALA A 103 -3.61 12.62 21.68
C ALA A 103 -3.53 14.09 22.12
N LEU A 104 -3.39 14.31 23.43
CA LEU A 104 -3.36 15.65 24.00
C LEU A 104 -1.99 16.30 23.78
N ASN A 105 -1.97 17.50 23.19
CA ASN A 105 -0.76 18.28 22.92
C ASN A 105 0.30 17.50 22.13
N GLN A 106 -0.14 16.73 21.13
CA GLN A 106 0.74 16.04 20.22
C GLN A 106 0.50 16.52 18.79
N SER A 107 1.55 16.52 17.99
CA SER A 107 1.54 16.83 16.56
C SER A 107 2.03 15.62 15.74
N THR A 108 2.06 15.79 14.43
CA THR A 108 2.67 14.87 13.48
C THR A 108 3.18 15.63 12.26
N GLU A 109 4.19 15.07 11.59
CA GLU A 109 4.56 15.55 10.27
C GLU A 109 3.68 14.86 9.25
N VAL A 110 2.93 15.63 8.47
CA VAL A 110 2.03 15.08 7.46
C VAL A 110 2.71 15.19 6.11
N THR A 111 2.96 14.04 5.49
CA THR A 111 3.26 13.95 4.07
C THR A 111 1.98 13.72 3.29
N VAL A 112 1.80 14.44 2.18
CA VAL A 112 0.69 14.21 1.23
C VAL A 112 1.22 14.01 -0.19
N LEU A 113 0.58 13.11 -0.92
CA LEU A 113 0.79 12.91 -2.35
C LEU A 113 -0.42 13.39 -3.15
N THR A 114 -0.16 14.12 -4.23
CA THR A 114 -1.16 14.56 -5.21
C THR A 114 -0.63 14.35 -6.63
N PHE A 115 -1.52 14.41 -7.61
CA PHE A 115 -1.20 14.04 -8.99
C PHE A 115 -1.70 15.09 -9.97
N GLY A 116 -0.93 15.31 -11.04
CA GLY A 116 -1.29 16.18 -12.14
C GLY A 116 -1.21 15.43 -13.46
N ILE A 117 -2.15 15.70 -14.36
CA ILE A 117 -2.10 15.19 -15.75
C ILE A 117 -1.70 16.29 -16.73
N PRO A 118 -1.25 15.96 -17.95
CA PRO A 118 -0.91 16.95 -18.96
C PRO A 118 -2.07 17.90 -19.29
N ASP A 119 -1.77 19.19 -19.50
CA ASP A 119 -2.79 20.22 -19.85
C ASP A 119 -3.61 19.86 -21.10
N THR A 120 -3.01 19.12 -22.03
CA THR A 120 -3.68 18.62 -23.24
C THR A 120 -4.82 17.65 -22.94
N MET A 121 -4.76 16.97 -21.80
CA MET A 121 -5.77 16.03 -21.30
C MET A 121 -6.76 16.72 -20.35
N MET A 122 -6.59 18.01 -20.07
CA MET A 122 -7.52 18.81 -19.25
C MET A 122 -8.57 19.52 -20.11
N ASP A 123 -9.75 19.71 -19.53
CA ASP A 123 -10.72 20.73 -19.94
C ASP A 123 -10.40 22.01 -19.17
N ALA A 124 -9.71 22.95 -19.83
CA ALA A 124 -9.29 24.21 -19.22
C ALA A 124 -10.46 25.07 -18.70
N ALA A 125 -11.67 24.94 -19.26
CA ALA A 125 -12.81 25.71 -18.81
C ALA A 125 -13.39 25.19 -17.49
N LYS A 126 -13.22 23.89 -17.21
CA LYS A 126 -13.74 23.22 -16.01
C LYS A 126 -12.66 23.01 -14.93
N GLY A 127 -11.39 23.03 -15.33
CA GLY A 127 -10.28 22.63 -14.45
C GLY A 127 -10.43 21.17 -14.02
N LEU A 128 -10.88 20.31 -14.94
CA LEU A 128 -11.13 18.88 -14.77
C LEU A 128 -10.51 18.10 -15.93
N PRO A 129 -10.18 16.81 -15.75
CA PRO A 129 -9.71 15.99 -16.85
C PRO A 129 -10.80 15.87 -17.93
N ARG A 130 -10.37 15.73 -19.18
CA ARG A 130 -11.26 15.25 -20.25
C ARG A 130 -11.67 13.81 -19.95
N PRO A 131 -12.84 13.36 -20.46
CA PRO A 131 -13.28 11.99 -20.27
C PRO A 131 -12.21 10.98 -20.69
N MET A 132 -11.99 9.99 -19.84
CA MET A 132 -11.19 8.82 -20.15
C MET A 132 -12.01 7.87 -21.02
N ASP A 133 -11.40 7.31 -22.06
CA ASP A 133 -12.06 6.30 -22.88
C ASP A 133 -12.29 5.01 -22.06
N ALA A 134 -13.45 4.39 -22.21
CA ALA A 134 -13.87 3.24 -21.41
C ALA A 134 -12.99 1.99 -21.54
N SER A 135 -12.08 1.96 -22.51
CA SER A 135 -11.09 0.90 -22.68
C SER A 135 -9.92 0.98 -21.70
N TRP A 136 -9.77 2.05 -20.92
CA TRP A 136 -8.67 2.23 -19.96
C TRP A 136 -9.00 1.76 -18.56
N TYR A 137 -7.95 1.31 -17.87
CA TYR A 137 -7.94 1.10 -16.43
C TYR A 137 -6.54 1.40 -15.93
N ILE A 138 -6.42 2.17 -14.85
CA ILE A 138 -5.15 2.68 -14.35
C ILE A 138 -4.99 2.34 -12.88
N CYS A 139 -3.75 2.03 -12.49
CA CYS A 139 -3.38 1.71 -11.12
C CYS A 139 -2.22 2.59 -10.69
N GLN A 140 -2.30 3.16 -9.49
CA GLN A 140 -1.17 3.77 -8.79
C GLN A 140 -0.79 2.90 -7.61
N HIS A 141 0.44 2.42 -7.62
CA HIS A 141 1.03 1.64 -6.53
C HIS A 141 2.00 2.48 -5.73
N TYR A 142 1.90 2.39 -4.42
CA TYR A 142 2.68 3.20 -3.50
C TYR A 142 3.71 2.33 -2.77
N PHE A 143 4.94 2.81 -2.74
CA PHE A 143 6.01 2.26 -1.92
C PHE A 143 6.74 3.39 -1.20
N VAL A 144 7.26 3.10 -0.02
CA VAL A 144 8.04 4.05 0.77
C VAL A 144 9.39 3.39 1.07
N SER A 145 10.45 4.17 0.94
CA SER A 145 11.82 3.73 1.17
C SER A 145 12.55 4.72 2.07
N ALA A 146 13.52 4.23 2.82
CA ALA A 146 14.52 5.06 3.51
C ALA A 146 15.82 5.21 2.68
N LEU A 147 15.79 4.80 1.41
CA LEU A 147 16.91 4.91 0.47
C LEU A 147 16.61 5.92 -0.64
N PRO A 148 17.66 6.54 -1.23
CA PRO A 148 19.04 6.54 -0.75
C PRO A 148 19.18 7.33 0.56
N ASP A 149 20.39 7.48 1.09
CA ASP A 149 20.64 8.36 2.26
C ASP A 149 20.01 9.76 2.02
N PRO A 150 19.42 10.41 3.04
CA PRO A 150 18.69 11.66 2.83
C PRO A 150 19.58 12.79 2.31
N THR A 151 20.89 12.74 2.57
CA THR A 151 21.84 13.74 2.06
C THR A 151 22.15 13.59 0.56
N THR A 152 21.68 12.51 -0.07
CA THR A 152 21.82 12.27 -1.50
C THR A 152 20.57 12.75 -2.23
N LEU A 153 20.70 13.42 -3.37
CA LEU A 153 19.54 13.77 -4.18
C LEU A 153 18.89 12.51 -4.77
N VAL A 154 17.57 12.48 -4.82
CA VAL A 154 16.81 11.41 -5.49
C VAL A 154 16.52 11.84 -6.91
N GLU A 155 16.92 11.01 -7.87
CA GLU A 155 16.47 11.16 -9.25
C GLU A 155 15.01 10.70 -9.35
N HIS A 156 14.19 11.51 -10.03
CA HIS A 156 12.75 11.29 -10.15
C HIS A 156 12.37 10.06 -10.95
N ASP A 157 13.31 9.43 -11.66
CA ASP A 157 13.12 8.19 -12.44
C ASP A 157 13.32 6.91 -11.60
N CYS A 158 13.55 7.07 -10.30
CA CYS A 158 13.84 5.98 -9.37
C CYS A 158 15.14 5.21 -9.69
N GLY A 159 16.15 5.89 -10.26
CA GLY A 159 17.44 5.30 -10.63
C GLY A 159 18.23 4.64 -9.48
N PHE A 160 17.92 4.96 -8.22
CA PHE A 160 18.53 4.29 -7.06
C PHE A 160 18.08 2.82 -6.90
N LEU A 161 16.95 2.43 -7.51
CA LEU A 161 16.53 1.04 -7.58
C LEU A 161 17.38 0.28 -8.60
N SER A 162 17.78 -0.94 -8.27
CA SER A 162 18.53 -1.77 -9.21
C SER A 162 17.71 -2.04 -10.48
N THR A 163 18.38 -2.24 -11.61
CA THR A 163 17.72 -2.58 -12.87
C THR A 163 16.89 -3.86 -12.76
N GLU A 164 17.38 -4.85 -12.00
CA GLU A 164 16.64 -6.08 -11.71
C GLU A 164 15.35 -5.79 -10.93
N CYS A 165 15.43 -4.98 -9.86
CA CYS A 165 14.25 -4.58 -9.10
C CYS A 165 13.21 -3.87 -9.98
N ARG A 166 13.62 -2.89 -10.81
CA ARG A 166 12.69 -2.17 -11.69
C ARG A 166 12.00 -3.10 -12.69
N ALA A 167 12.73 -4.05 -13.29
CA ALA A 167 12.17 -5.02 -14.22
C ALA A 167 11.20 -6.01 -13.55
N ASP A 168 11.53 -6.46 -12.34
CA ASP A 168 10.66 -7.35 -11.56
C ASP A 168 9.41 -6.62 -11.06
N LEU A 169 9.51 -5.34 -10.70
CA LEU A 169 8.34 -4.49 -10.41
C LEU A 169 7.44 -4.35 -11.63
N GLU A 170 7.98 -4.02 -12.81
CA GLU A 170 7.17 -3.95 -14.03
C GLU A 170 6.45 -5.28 -14.27
N THR A 171 7.16 -6.41 -14.16
CA THR A 171 6.58 -7.74 -14.34
C THR A 171 5.49 -8.03 -13.31
N SER A 172 5.71 -7.68 -12.04
CA SER A 172 4.77 -7.93 -10.95
C SER A 172 3.52 -7.05 -11.00
N LEU A 173 3.65 -5.79 -11.46
CA LEU A 173 2.59 -4.79 -11.48
C LEU A 173 1.81 -4.76 -12.81
N THR A 174 2.32 -5.42 -13.84
CA THR A 174 1.63 -5.53 -15.14
C THR A 174 1.19 -6.96 -15.45
N GLY A 175 1.85 -7.97 -14.86
CA GLY A 175 1.57 -9.38 -15.09
C GLY A 175 0.40 -9.91 -14.28
N GLY A 176 -0.52 -10.64 -14.90
CA GLY A 176 -1.70 -11.17 -14.19
C GLY A 176 -2.76 -10.11 -13.92
N TRP A 177 -2.89 -9.14 -14.83
CA TRP A 177 -3.73 -7.92 -14.71
C TRP A 177 -5.16 -8.12 -14.18
N PHE A 178 -5.83 -9.24 -14.51
CA PHE A 178 -7.16 -9.64 -14.03
C PHE A 178 -7.14 -11.07 -13.45
N GLN A 179 -5.97 -11.52 -12.98
CA GLN A 179 -5.78 -12.92 -12.59
C GLN A 179 -6.26 -13.19 -11.17
N GLU A 180 -5.99 -12.28 -10.25
CA GLU A 180 -6.36 -12.42 -8.83
C GLU A 180 -7.83 -12.06 -8.62
N ASP A 181 -8.33 -11.06 -9.34
CA ASP A 181 -9.74 -10.66 -9.39
C ASP A 181 -10.14 -10.38 -10.86
N PRO A 182 -11.17 -11.03 -11.41
CA PRO A 182 -11.61 -10.79 -12.79
C PRO A 182 -12.31 -9.44 -12.98
N ASP A 183 -12.86 -8.86 -11.91
CA ASP A 183 -13.64 -7.62 -11.94
C ASP A 183 -12.77 -6.40 -11.61
N ILE A 184 -11.62 -6.60 -10.94
CA ILE A 184 -10.69 -5.55 -10.54
C ILE A 184 -9.35 -5.77 -11.27
N ALA A 185 -9.02 -4.86 -12.19
CA ALA A 185 -7.68 -4.79 -12.76
C ALA A 185 -6.68 -4.27 -11.72
N CYS A 186 -5.38 -4.26 -12.05
CA CYS A 186 -4.23 -4.05 -11.17
C CYS A 186 -3.70 -5.38 -10.64
N SER A 187 -2.65 -5.88 -11.27
CA SER A 187 -1.98 -7.02 -10.69
C SER A 187 -1.32 -6.62 -9.38
N ALA A 188 -1.48 -7.52 -8.41
CA ALA A 188 -1.07 -7.36 -7.05
C ALA A 188 -1.75 -6.17 -6.32
N PHE A 189 -2.17 -6.42 -5.09
CA PHE A 189 -2.91 -5.47 -4.26
C PHE A 189 -2.02 -4.82 -3.22
N ALA A 190 -2.61 -3.92 -2.42
CA ALA A 190 -1.97 -3.47 -1.20
C ALA A 190 -1.59 -4.68 -0.33
N LEU A 191 -0.47 -4.60 0.35
CA LEU A 191 0.08 -5.64 1.24
C LEU A 191 0.61 -6.90 0.55
N ASP A 192 0.50 -6.99 -0.77
CA ASP A 192 1.17 -8.05 -1.51
C ASP A 192 2.69 -7.92 -1.40
N ALA A 193 3.34 -9.09 -1.49
CA ALA A 193 4.78 -9.18 -1.38
C ALA A 193 5.46 -8.40 -2.51
N VAL A 194 6.42 -7.56 -2.13
CA VAL A 194 7.35 -6.92 -3.06
C VAL A 194 8.29 -7.97 -3.65
N PRO A 195 8.65 -7.89 -4.96
CA PRO A 195 9.62 -8.80 -5.56
C PRO A 195 10.91 -8.88 -4.75
N VAL A 196 11.48 -10.08 -4.62
CA VAL A 196 12.64 -10.34 -3.76
C VAL A 196 13.82 -9.42 -4.08
N SER A 197 14.03 -9.12 -5.36
CA SER A 197 15.07 -8.19 -5.85
C SER A 197 14.90 -6.74 -5.35
N CYS A 198 13.70 -6.36 -4.91
CA CYS A 198 13.37 -5.03 -4.42
C CYS A 198 13.28 -4.92 -2.90
N GLN A 199 13.24 -6.04 -2.16
CA GLN A 199 12.92 -6.01 -0.74
C GLN A 199 13.95 -5.25 0.10
N GLY A 200 15.21 -5.23 -0.33
CA GLY A 200 16.25 -4.44 0.32
C GLY A 200 16.04 -2.93 0.22
N SER A 201 15.29 -2.46 -0.78
CA SER A 201 15.01 -1.03 -0.99
C SER A 201 13.60 -0.63 -0.58
N LEU A 202 12.60 -1.46 -0.86
CA LEU A 202 11.18 -1.10 -0.72
C LEU A 202 10.49 -1.79 0.47
N GLY A 203 11.23 -2.58 1.25
CA GLY A 203 10.64 -3.43 2.28
C GLY A 203 9.91 -4.64 1.70
N ARG A 204 9.13 -5.32 2.55
CA ARG A 204 8.56 -6.64 2.21
C ARG A 204 7.24 -6.59 1.48
N THR A 205 6.45 -5.55 1.72
CA THR A 205 5.06 -5.44 1.28
C THR A 205 4.82 -4.10 0.62
N ARG A 206 3.88 -4.08 -0.33
CA ARG A 206 3.40 -2.84 -0.93
C ARG A 206 2.60 -2.03 0.06
N ALA A 207 2.77 -0.72 0.02
CA ALA A 207 2.13 0.18 0.95
C ALA A 207 0.64 0.39 0.62
N ASP A 208 0.33 0.72 -0.64
CA ASP A 208 -1.06 0.94 -1.05
C ASP A 208 -1.25 0.77 -2.57
N VAL A 209 -2.52 0.73 -3.02
CA VAL A 209 -2.92 0.80 -4.41
C VAL A 209 -4.20 1.62 -4.58
N LEU A 210 -4.17 2.57 -5.51
CA LEU A 210 -5.37 3.21 -6.05
C LEU A 210 -5.62 2.67 -7.46
N ALA A 211 -6.88 2.40 -7.78
CA ALA A 211 -7.29 1.84 -9.06
C ALA A 211 -8.51 2.58 -9.57
N TRP A 212 -8.55 2.92 -10.85
CA TRP A 212 -9.68 3.63 -11.44
C TRP A 212 -9.84 3.37 -12.94
N GLY A 213 -11.07 3.54 -13.41
CA GLY A 213 -11.46 3.45 -14.80
C GLY A 213 -12.16 4.73 -15.28
N SER A 214 -12.78 4.66 -16.46
CA SER A 214 -13.48 5.79 -17.04
C SER A 214 -14.67 6.29 -16.20
N ASP A 215 -15.34 5.37 -15.52
CA ASP A 215 -16.48 5.63 -14.64
C ASP A 215 -16.10 6.52 -13.44
N SER A 216 -14.86 6.40 -12.97
CA SER A 216 -14.33 7.21 -11.87
C SER A 216 -14.27 8.70 -12.21
N PHE A 217 -14.29 9.07 -13.50
CA PHE A 217 -14.30 10.46 -13.96
C PHE A 217 -15.70 11.00 -14.26
N GLU A 218 -16.76 10.24 -13.98
CA GLU A 218 -18.14 10.74 -13.98
C GLU A 218 -18.43 11.62 -12.75
N ASP A 219 -17.68 11.43 -11.67
CA ASP A 219 -17.75 12.22 -10.45
C ASP A 219 -16.61 13.26 -10.41
N ASP A 220 -16.97 14.55 -10.33
CA ASP A 220 -16.02 15.66 -10.35
C ASP A 220 -15.02 15.60 -9.18
N PHE A 221 -15.44 15.13 -8.00
CA PHE A 221 -14.56 15.01 -6.83
C PHE A 221 -13.48 13.95 -7.07
N THR A 222 -13.89 12.77 -7.51
CA THR A 222 -12.98 11.66 -7.83
C THR A 222 -12.04 12.01 -8.98
N ALA A 223 -12.56 12.68 -10.02
CA ALA A 223 -11.75 13.19 -11.12
C ALA A 223 -10.67 14.17 -10.64
N ARG A 224 -11.02 15.13 -9.77
CA ARG A 224 -10.04 16.07 -9.17
C ARG A 224 -9.01 15.32 -8.34
N PHE A 225 -9.48 14.49 -7.41
CA PHE A 225 -8.64 13.72 -6.50
C PHE A 225 -7.56 12.91 -7.22
N LEU A 226 -7.90 12.29 -8.35
CA LEU A 226 -6.98 11.42 -9.10
C LEU A 226 -6.05 12.15 -10.07
N THR A 227 -6.37 13.39 -10.49
CA THR A 227 -5.72 14.01 -11.67
C THR A 227 -5.35 15.48 -11.54
N VAL A 228 -5.79 16.16 -10.48
CA VAL A 228 -5.52 17.58 -10.25
C VAL A 228 -4.63 17.72 -9.02
N ASP A 229 -3.58 18.56 -9.15
CA ASP A 229 -2.66 18.87 -8.07
C ASP A 229 -3.34 19.76 -7.02
N GLU A 230 -4.16 19.13 -6.19
CA GLU A 230 -4.94 19.76 -5.14
C GLU A 230 -5.03 18.82 -3.92
N VAL A 231 -4.54 19.29 -2.78
CA VAL A 231 -4.68 18.56 -1.51
C VAL A 231 -6.15 18.59 -1.11
N ASN A 232 -6.74 17.41 -0.92
CA ASN A 232 -8.13 17.23 -0.53
C ASN A 232 -8.25 16.12 0.55
N GLN A 233 -9.45 15.94 1.08
CA GLN A 233 -9.73 14.97 2.17
C GLN A 233 -9.45 13.51 1.80
N ALA A 234 -9.42 13.18 0.51
CA ALA A 234 -9.12 11.84 0.02
C ALA A 234 -7.65 11.65 -0.38
N SER A 235 -6.86 12.74 -0.43
CA SER A 235 -5.43 12.66 -0.77
C SER A 235 -4.71 11.63 0.09
N TRP A 236 -3.79 10.88 -0.50
CA TRP A 236 -3.01 9.90 0.23
C TRP A 236 -2.07 10.62 1.20
N MET A 237 -2.19 10.34 2.50
CA MET A 237 -1.45 11.02 3.56
C MET A 237 -0.75 10.04 4.50
N LEU A 238 0.46 10.40 4.92
CA LEU A 238 1.29 9.63 5.85
C LEU A 238 1.85 10.53 6.96
N GLY A 239 1.61 10.13 8.20
CA GLY A 239 2.11 10.77 9.41
C GLY A 239 3.43 10.18 9.92
N THR A 240 4.02 10.84 10.91
CA THR A 240 5.17 10.33 11.72
C THR A 240 4.75 9.84 13.10
N GLY A 241 3.46 9.83 13.39
CA GLY A 241 2.90 9.38 14.67
C GLY A 241 2.60 10.53 15.61
N PHE A 242 2.44 10.21 16.90
CA PHE A 242 2.19 11.17 17.95
C PHE A 242 3.51 11.64 18.55
N VAL A 243 3.86 12.90 18.30
CA VAL A 243 5.09 13.49 18.82
C VAL A 243 4.81 14.82 19.49
N GLU A 244 5.72 15.26 20.35
CA GLU A 244 5.72 16.65 20.80
C GLU A 244 6.02 17.57 19.61
N ALA A 245 5.49 18.79 19.62
CA ALA A 245 5.81 19.77 18.60
C ALA A 245 7.32 20.06 18.55
N GLU A 246 7.84 20.45 17.39
CA GLU A 246 9.26 20.70 17.14
C GLU A 246 10.17 19.46 17.31
N ASN A 247 9.60 18.25 17.17
CA ASN A 247 10.37 17.02 17.30
C ASN A 247 11.30 16.80 16.09
N ILE A 248 12.59 17.06 16.31
CA ILE A 248 13.65 16.89 15.31
C ILE A 248 13.70 15.47 14.71
N THR A 249 13.40 14.44 15.49
CA THR A 249 13.37 13.06 14.96
C THR A 249 12.21 12.86 14.00
N ALA A 250 11.03 13.40 14.31
CA ALA A 250 9.88 13.34 13.41
C ALA A 250 10.14 14.08 12.10
N TYR A 251 10.74 15.28 12.15
CA TYR A 251 11.18 16.02 10.97
C TYR A 251 12.17 15.22 10.13
N TYR A 252 13.17 14.62 10.78
CA TYR A 252 14.14 13.76 10.09
C TYR A 252 13.43 12.60 9.40
N GLU A 253 12.53 11.92 10.09
CA GLU A 253 11.83 10.75 9.55
C GLU A 253 10.91 11.10 8.37
N ALA A 254 10.19 12.21 8.42
CA ALA A 254 9.35 12.67 7.32
C ALA A 254 10.20 12.97 6.08
N SER A 255 11.25 13.78 6.24
CA SER A 255 12.13 14.22 5.15
C SER A 255 13.06 13.12 4.62
N ASN A 256 13.30 12.06 5.39
CA ASN A 256 14.12 10.92 4.96
C ASN A 256 13.37 9.91 4.07
N ARG A 257 12.03 10.00 4.00
CA ARG A 257 11.23 9.08 3.20
C ARG A 257 11.33 9.43 1.71
N THR A 258 11.74 8.46 0.92
CA THR A 258 11.58 8.49 -0.54
C THR A 258 10.29 7.77 -0.88
N PHE A 259 9.41 8.44 -1.62
CA PHE A 259 8.14 7.89 -2.08
C PHE A 259 8.30 7.43 -3.53
N ILE A 260 7.88 6.21 -3.81
CA ILE A 260 7.93 5.61 -5.14
C ILE A 260 6.49 5.36 -5.56
N ILE A 261 6.10 5.98 -6.68
CA ILE A 261 4.78 5.83 -7.27
C ILE A 261 4.93 5.09 -8.59
N GLY A 262 4.34 3.90 -8.67
CA GLY A 262 4.22 3.13 -9.89
C GLY A 262 2.85 3.32 -10.52
N THR A 263 2.76 4.11 -11.59
CA THR A 263 1.53 4.26 -12.36
C THR A 263 1.51 3.24 -13.49
N VAL A 264 0.55 2.31 -13.45
CA VAL A 264 0.35 1.30 -14.49
C VAL A 264 -0.81 1.70 -15.39
N PHE A 265 -0.51 1.90 -16.66
CA PHE A 265 -1.48 2.19 -17.71
C PHE A 265 -1.89 0.88 -18.39
N GLY A 266 -3.12 0.44 -18.16
CA GLY A 266 -3.63 -0.83 -18.67
C GLY A 266 -5.00 -0.70 -19.33
N TYR A 267 -5.66 -1.84 -19.47
CA TYR A 267 -6.93 -1.97 -20.18
C TYR A 267 -8.05 -2.39 -19.23
N SER A 268 -9.27 -1.95 -19.51
CA SER A 268 -10.48 -2.40 -18.82
C SER A 268 -10.92 -3.78 -19.31
N GLU A 269 -11.78 -4.46 -18.55
CA GLU A 269 -12.27 -5.80 -18.90
C GLU A 269 -12.99 -5.85 -20.26
N THR A 270 -13.55 -4.72 -20.69
CA THR A 270 -14.34 -4.60 -21.93
C THR A 270 -13.49 -4.69 -23.20
N VAL A 271 -12.17 -4.53 -23.08
CA VAL A 271 -11.26 -4.62 -24.23
C VAL A 271 -11.19 -6.07 -24.71
N GLU A 272 -11.45 -6.27 -26.01
CA GLU A 272 -11.36 -7.57 -26.67
C GLU A 272 -9.98 -8.21 -26.48
N GLN A 273 -9.95 -9.52 -26.22
CA GLN A 273 -8.70 -10.24 -25.92
C GLN A 273 -7.61 -10.07 -27.01
N SER A 274 -7.99 -9.97 -28.27
CA SER A 274 -7.08 -9.77 -29.41
C SER A 274 -6.45 -8.37 -29.47
N LYS A 275 -7.03 -7.39 -28.76
CA LYS A 275 -6.56 -5.99 -28.69
C LYS A 275 -5.83 -5.68 -27.40
N ARG A 276 -5.87 -6.57 -26.40
CA ARG A 276 -5.17 -6.42 -25.12
C ARG A 276 -3.67 -6.44 -25.37
N GLN A 277 -2.99 -5.40 -24.89
CA GLN A 277 -1.53 -5.33 -24.81
C GLN A 277 -1.13 -5.40 -23.34
N THR A 278 0.10 -5.84 -23.06
CA THR A 278 0.61 -5.82 -21.68
C THR A 278 0.58 -4.38 -21.16
N PRO A 279 -0.02 -4.15 -19.97
CA PRO A 279 0.02 -2.85 -19.31
C PRO A 279 1.45 -2.31 -19.17
N LYS A 280 1.58 -1.00 -19.00
CA LYS A 280 2.89 -0.34 -18.91
C LYS A 280 3.04 0.43 -17.61
N LEU A 281 4.17 0.19 -16.94
CA LEU A 281 4.55 0.85 -15.70
C LEU A 281 5.38 2.10 -16.00
N SER A 282 4.98 3.21 -15.40
CA SER A 282 5.80 4.41 -15.24
C SER A 282 6.12 4.60 -13.76
N LEU A 283 7.42 4.74 -13.45
CA LEU A 283 7.89 5.00 -12.10
C LEU A 283 8.18 6.48 -11.92
N SER A 284 7.82 7.00 -10.76
CA SER A 284 8.21 8.33 -10.30
C SER A 284 8.65 8.26 -8.85
N CYS A 285 9.74 8.94 -8.52
CA CYS A 285 10.30 9.01 -7.19
C CYS A 285 10.30 10.44 -6.67
N LEU A 286 9.90 10.61 -5.42
CA LEU A 286 9.74 11.91 -4.78
C LEU A 286 10.44 11.91 -3.43
N ARG A 287 11.22 12.94 -3.19
CA ARG A 287 11.72 13.28 -1.86
C ARG A 287 12.09 14.76 -1.84
N PRO A 288 11.53 15.55 -0.91
CA PRO A 288 11.93 16.94 -0.78
C PRO A 288 13.43 17.09 -0.50
N GLU A 289 13.98 18.25 -0.85
CA GLU A 289 15.38 18.54 -0.57
C GLU A 289 15.65 18.40 0.94
N TRP A 290 16.71 17.67 1.27
CA TRP A 290 17.09 17.47 2.65
C TRP A 290 17.55 18.77 3.29
N VAL A 291 16.80 19.23 4.29
CA VAL A 291 17.20 20.33 5.17
C VAL A 291 17.60 19.74 6.51
N GLN A 292 18.85 19.99 6.92
CA GLN A 292 19.32 19.54 8.22
C GLN A 292 18.49 20.22 9.33
N PRO A 293 17.85 19.45 10.24
CA PRO A 293 17.13 20.05 11.35
C PRO A 293 18.06 20.88 12.24
N PRO A 294 17.57 21.97 12.85
CA PRO A 294 18.35 22.71 13.83
C PRO A 294 18.79 21.77 14.97
N PRO A 295 20.02 21.94 15.51
CA PRO A 295 20.46 21.14 16.64
C PRO A 295 19.50 21.35 17.83
N PRO A 296 19.23 20.30 18.63
CA PRO A 296 18.30 20.42 19.75
C PRO A 296 18.73 21.56 20.68
N ASN A 297 17.77 22.43 21.02
CA ASN A 297 18.00 23.50 21.97
C ASN A 297 18.49 22.90 23.29
N THR A 298 19.77 23.12 23.61
CA THR A 298 20.37 22.74 24.89
C THR A 298 19.91 23.72 25.97
N THR A 299 18.60 23.75 26.26
CA THR A 299 18.08 24.45 27.43
C THR A 299 18.06 23.47 28.59
N THR A 300 18.90 23.79 29.59
CA THR A 300 19.08 23.20 30.92
C THR A 300 18.11 22.06 31.29
N SER A 301 18.66 20.84 31.31
CA SER A 301 18.02 19.63 31.83
C SER A 301 17.38 19.88 33.20
N SER A 302 16.05 19.89 33.25
CA SER A 302 15.34 19.52 34.46
C SER A 302 15.50 18.01 34.60
N THR A 303 16.11 17.58 35.69
CA THR A 303 16.47 16.19 35.96
C THR A 303 15.20 15.35 36.12
N VAL A 304 14.70 14.78 35.02
CA VAL A 304 13.70 13.71 35.10
C VAL A 304 14.46 12.44 35.43
N VAL A 305 14.27 11.96 36.66
CA VAL A 305 14.80 10.67 37.12
C VAL A 305 14.24 9.56 36.22
N PRO A 306 15.08 8.69 35.63
CA PRO A 306 14.58 7.57 34.86
C PRO A 306 13.77 6.64 35.77
N VAL A 307 12.50 6.42 35.44
CA VAL A 307 11.72 5.35 36.06
C VAL A 307 12.30 4.02 35.58
N ALA A 308 12.99 3.32 36.47
CA ALA A 308 13.48 1.97 36.21
C ALA A 308 12.30 1.01 36.11
N TYR A 309 12.12 0.40 34.95
CA TYR A 309 11.21 -0.74 34.78
C TYR A 309 11.80 -1.95 35.53
N PRO A 310 11.02 -2.66 36.37
CA PRO A 310 11.50 -3.86 37.03
C PRO A 310 11.71 -4.99 36.02
N THR A 311 12.96 -5.45 35.91
CA THR A 311 13.36 -6.63 35.13
C THR A 311 12.76 -7.89 35.77
N SER A 312 11.87 -8.58 35.06
CA SER A 312 11.39 -9.90 35.46
C SER A 312 12.49 -10.95 35.20
N VAL A 313 13.17 -11.36 36.27
CA VAL A 313 14.16 -12.45 36.24
C VAL A 313 13.44 -13.78 36.43
N SER A 314 13.40 -14.60 35.39
CA SER A 314 13.01 -16.01 35.50
C SER A 314 14.10 -16.76 36.28
N THR A 315 13.73 -17.32 37.42
CA THR A 315 14.63 -18.06 38.32
C THR A 315 14.27 -19.54 38.23
N GLU A 316 15.10 -20.36 37.57
CA GLU A 316 15.10 -21.82 37.77
C GLU A 316 16.27 -22.20 38.70
N PRO A 317 16.09 -23.14 39.65
CA PRO A 317 17.13 -23.45 40.63
C PRO A 317 18.14 -24.47 40.10
N ALA A 318 19.42 -24.14 40.26
CA ALA A 318 20.53 -25.07 40.07
C ALA A 318 20.52 -26.15 41.17
N THR A 319 20.55 -27.42 40.75
CA THR A 319 20.83 -28.56 41.64
C THR A 319 22.30 -28.95 41.51
N SER A 320 22.93 -29.19 42.66
CA SER A 320 24.37 -29.38 42.88
C SER A 320 24.98 -30.60 42.20
N THR A 321 26.19 -30.43 41.63
CA THR A 321 27.08 -31.54 41.24
C THR A 321 28.21 -31.68 42.26
N MET A 322 28.33 -32.86 42.88
CA MET A 322 29.55 -33.29 43.59
C MET A 322 30.42 -34.18 42.69
N ALA A 323 31.72 -34.13 42.94
CA ALA A 323 32.83 -34.70 42.18
C ALA A 323 32.89 -36.26 42.18
N SER A 324 33.41 -36.87 41.11
CA SER A 324 34.78 -37.45 41.02
C SER A 324 34.94 -38.50 39.90
N THR A 325 35.84 -38.16 38.96
CA THR A 325 36.95 -38.93 38.35
C THR A 325 36.96 -40.47 38.11
N ILE A 326 37.34 -40.80 36.85
CA ILE A 326 38.12 -41.95 36.27
C ILE A 326 37.41 -43.28 35.95
N ALA A 327 37.26 -43.58 34.65
CA ALA A 327 38.09 -44.57 33.90
C ALA A 327 37.61 -44.75 32.44
N ALA A 328 38.55 -44.73 31.49
CA ALA A 328 38.41 -45.28 30.12
C ALA A 328 39.07 -46.68 30.11
N PRO A 329 38.75 -47.61 29.17
CA PRO A 329 39.18 -47.48 27.76
C PRO A 329 38.32 -48.15 26.64
N SER A 330 38.31 -47.49 25.47
CA SER A 330 38.55 -47.97 24.07
C SER A 330 37.63 -49.04 23.39
N PRO A 331 37.78 -49.34 22.07
CA PRO A 331 37.11 -48.62 20.96
C PRO A 331 36.53 -49.55 19.86
N THR A 332 35.71 -49.04 18.91
CA THR A 332 35.57 -49.68 17.57
C THR A 332 35.08 -48.72 16.47
N THR A 333 36.00 -48.38 15.55
CA THR A 333 35.93 -48.31 14.06
C THR A 333 34.59 -47.96 13.37
N VAL A 334 34.41 -46.77 12.78
CA VAL A 334 34.70 -46.30 11.39
C VAL A 334 34.01 -47.08 10.25
N VAL A 335 33.11 -46.40 9.52
CA VAL A 335 33.04 -46.40 8.03
C VAL A 335 32.60 -45.01 7.50
N THR A 336 33.45 -44.47 6.62
CA THR A 336 33.41 -43.32 5.68
C THR A 336 32.13 -43.20 4.82
N GLY A 337 31.58 -42.07 4.34
CA GLY A 337 32.03 -40.75 3.82
C GLY A 337 31.10 -40.40 2.61
N PRO A 338 31.24 -39.29 1.82
CA PRO A 338 31.96 -38.04 2.02
C PRO A 338 31.09 -36.76 1.86
N SER A 339 31.64 -35.64 2.33
CA SER A 339 31.28 -34.26 1.97
C SER A 339 31.72 -33.89 0.56
N CYS A 340 31.06 -32.92 -0.08
CA CYS A 340 31.68 -32.05 -1.09
C CYS A 340 31.20 -30.59 -0.95
N VAL A 341 32.19 -29.71 -1.07
CA VAL A 341 32.18 -28.24 -1.09
C VAL A 341 32.05 -27.76 -2.55
N SER A 342 31.61 -26.51 -2.72
CA SER A 342 31.58 -25.62 -3.90
C SER A 342 32.16 -26.09 -5.24
N GLY A 343 31.41 -25.80 -6.30
CA GLY A 343 31.91 -25.64 -7.67
C GLY A 343 30.92 -24.88 -8.56
N THR A 344 31.33 -23.71 -9.06
CA THR A 344 30.71 -22.97 -10.16
C THR A 344 30.95 -23.67 -11.49
N VAL A 345 29.90 -23.86 -12.31
CA VAL A 345 29.98 -24.04 -13.78
C VAL A 345 28.71 -23.50 -14.43
N SER A 346 28.87 -22.57 -15.38
CA SER A 346 27.86 -22.18 -16.37
C SER A 346 27.81 -23.23 -17.50
N ILE A 347 26.65 -23.41 -18.14
CA ILE A 347 26.41 -23.53 -19.60
C ILE A 347 24.96 -24.06 -19.86
N THR A 348 24.24 -23.26 -20.64
CA THR A 348 23.07 -23.44 -21.55
C THR A 348 22.14 -24.66 -21.57
N GLU A 349 20.87 -24.28 -21.87
CA GLU A 349 19.84 -24.94 -22.70
C GLU A 349 18.97 -26.09 -22.13
N SER A 350 17.68 -25.74 -21.98
CA SER A 350 16.49 -26.45 -22.44
C SER A 350 16.35 -27.94 -22.14
N MET A 351 15.48 -28.28 -21.19
CA MET A 351 14.57 -29.41 -21.38
C MET A 351 13.27 -29.26 -20.60
N VAL A 352 12.17 -29.24 -21.35
CA VAL A 352 10.79 -29.41 -20.92
C VAL A 352 10.61 -30.80 -20.30
N ILE A 353 10.16 -30.88 -19.06
CA ILE A 353 9.47 -32.08 -18.53
C ILE A 353 8.20 -31.65 -17.80
N SER A 354 7.09 -31.85 -18.51
CA SER A 354 5.74 -31.98 -17.96
C SER A 354 5.67 -33.18 -17.02
N ARG A 355 5.20 -32.98 -15.78
CA ARG A 355 4.51 -34.02 -14.99
C ARG A 355 3.47 -33.41 -14.06
N SER A 356 2.23 -33.61 -14.44
CA SER A 356 1.04 -33.57 -13.58
C SER A 356 1.14 -34.65 -12.51
N CYS A 357 0.81 -34.31 -11.26
CA CYS A 357 0.34 -35.25 -10.26
C CYS A 357 -0.79 -34.58 -9.46
N ALA A 358 -2.01 -34.99 -9.75
CA ALA A 358 -3.14 -34.84 -8.84
C ALA A 358 -2.97 -35.83 -7.67
N ILE A 359 -3.44 -35.48 -6.47
CA ILE A 359 -4.05 -36.41 -5.50
C ILE A 359 -4.75 -35.61 -4.39
N SER A 360 -6.05 -35.87 -4.31
CA SER A 360 -6.97 -36.02 -3.17
C SER A 360 -7.19 -34.91 -2.14
N ALA A 361 -8.43 -34.42 -2.18
CA ALA A 361 -9.16 -33.77 -1.11
C ALA A 361 -9.41 -34.69 0.09
N ALA A 362 -9.33 -34.13 1.30
CA ALA A 362 -9.94 -34.67 2.50
C ALA A 362 -10.86 -33.58 3.09
N VAL A 363 -12.14 -33.92 3.19
CA VAL A 363 -13.22 -33.13 3.78
C VAL A 363 -13.08 -33.18 5.30
N LEU A 364 -13.12 -32.03 5.97
CA LEU A 364 -13.38 -31.96 7.41
C LEU A 364 -14.48 -30.93 7.68
N THR A 365 -15.67 -31.45 7.96
CA THR A 365 -16.87 -30.73 8.39
C THR A 365 -16.65 -30.16 9.79
N THR A 366 -16.82 -28.85 10.00
CA THR A 366 -16.97 -28.30 11.35
C THR A 366 -18.14 -27.32 11.40
N VAL A 367 -19.03 -27.59 12.35
CA VAL A 367 -20.30 -26.96 12.65
C VAL A 367 -20.07 -25.62 13.36
N LEU A 368 -20.66 -24.53 12.85
CA LEU A 368 -20.72 -23.23 13.52
C LEU A 368 -22.03 -23.10 14.31
N LEU A 369 -21.90 -22.99 15.63
CA LEU A 369 -22.95 -22.56 16.56
C LEU A 369 -22.85 -21.03 16.72
N LEU A 370 -23.88 -20.31 16.28
CA LEU A 370 -24.09 -18.89 16.58
C LEU A 370 -25.03 -18.77 17.80
N PRO A 371 -24.76 -17.87 18.77
CA PRO A 371 -25.80 -17.42 19.69
C PRO A 371 -26.55 -16.23 19.10
N ALA A 372 -27.87 -16.33 19.17
CA ALA A 372 -28.84 -15.27 18.92
C ALA A 372 -28.93 -14.31 20.12
N CYS A 373 -29.24 -13.04 19.84
CA CYS A 373 -30.08 -12.07 20.59
C CYS A 373 -29.66 -10.65 20.15
N ALA A 374 -30.53 -9.64 20.00
CA ALA A 374 -31.96 -9.50 20.16
C ALA A 374 -32.43 -8.24 19.42
N TRP A 375 -33.70 -8.24 19.03
CA TRP A 375 -34.44 -7.14 18.41
C TRP A 375 -34.55 -5.87 19.26
N SER A 376 -34.74 -4.73 18.58
CA SER A 376 -35.75 -3.76 18.99
C SER A 376 -36.46 -3.17 17.77
N ILE A 377 -37.79 -3.20 17.81
CA ILE A 377 -38.77 -2.74 16.81
C ILE A 377 -39.49 -1.52 17.38
N ARG A 378 -39.79 -0.52 16.52
CA ARG A 378 -41.06 0.25 16.35
C ARG A 378 -40.74 1.62 15.74
N THR A 379 -41.47 2.22 14.81
CA THR A 379 -42.76 1.93 14.15
C THR A 379 -42.95 2.93 13.00
N SER A 380 -43.53 2.51 11.87
CA SER A 380 -44.46 3.34 11.10
C SER A 380 -45.49 2.43 10.41
N PRO A 381 -46.79 2.81 10.39
CA PRO A 381 -47.86 1.94 9.93
C PRO A 381 -48.34 2.25 8.50
N SER A 382 -48.97 1.22 7.90
CA SER A 382 -49.95 1.22 6.79
C SER A 382 -49.42 1.64 5.40
N LEU A 383 -49.60 0.87 4.31
CA LEU A 383 -50.80 0.15 3.89
C LEU A 383 -50.53 -1.24 3.23
N CYS A 384 -51.46 -2.15 3.51
CA CYS A 384 -51.90 -3.36 2.79
C CYS A 384 -52.04 -3.16 1.26
N GLN A 385 -51.98 -4.14 0.34
CA GLN A 385 -52.29 -5.59 0.37
C GLN A 385 -51.66 -6.28 -0.89
N PRO A 386 -51.60 -7.64 -0.98
CA PRO A 386 -50.81 -8.41 -1.93
C PRO A 386 -51.64 -8.95 -3.12
N THR A 387 -50.96 -9.36 -4.19
CA THR A 387 -51.49 -10.39 -5.10
C THR A 387 -50.42 -11.44 -5.40
N VAL A 388 -50.78 -12.71 -5.21
CA VAL A 388 -49.97 -13.93 -5.39
C VAL A 388 -50.51 -14.69 -6.61
N LYS A 389 -49.61 -15.44 -7.27
CA LYS A 389 -49.79 -16.60 -8.20
C LYS A 389 -49.71 -16.24 -9.70
N ARG A 390 -49.07 -17.03 -10.58
CA ARG A 390 -48.31 -18.31 -10.47
C ARG A 390 -47.54 -18.49 -11.79
N LEU A 391 -46.48 -19.30 -11.74
CA LEU A 391 -45.83 -19.93 -12.90
C LEU A 391 -46.82 -20.63 -13.85
N GLY A 392 -46.48 -20.61 -15.14
CA GLY A 392 -47.09 -21.45 -16.16
C GLY A 392 -46.38 -21.36 -17.52
N VAL A 393 -45.31 -22.14 -17.67
CA VAL A 393 -44.81 -22.60 -18.97
C VAL A 393 -45.86 -23.53 -19.60
N LEU A 394 -46.21 -23.37 -20.88
CA LEU A 394 -46.33 -24.49 -21.84
C LEU A 394 -46.54 -23.98 -23.28
N TRP A 395 -45.69 -24.48 -24.18
CA TRP A 395 -45.94 -24.60 -25.62
C TRP A 395 -46.79 -25.84 -25.89
N LYS A 396 -47.84 -25.72 -26.73
CA LYS A 396 -48.05 -26.52 -27.96
C LYS A 396 -49.47 -26.32 -28.52
N GLU A 397 -49.48 -26.11 -29.84
CA GLU A 397 -50.55 -26.26 -30.87
C GLU A 397 -51.82 -25.42 -30.74
#